data_AF-A0A6L5PLM9-F1
#
_entry.id   AF-A0A6L5PLM9-F1
#
_cell.length_a   1.000
_cell.length_b   1.000
_cell.length_c   1.000
_cell.angle_alpha   90.00
_cell.angle_beta   90.00
_cell.angle_gamma   90.00
#
_symmetry.space_group_name_H-M   'P 1'
#
loop_
_entity.id
_entity.type
_entity.pdbx_description
1 polymer ?
#
loop_
_entity_poly.entity_id
_entity_poly.type
_entity_poly.pdbx_seq_one_letter_code
_entity_poly.pdbx_strand_id
1 'polypeptide(L)'
;MPHSFLARRRPAILLLAASALALTLSPLASRPAAAQDAARMDQVIRASSDADAFSGSVLVARDGRILLDQGYGLANREWNIPNDGDVQFRLGSLSKQFTAVAVMLLNQQGKLDLDAPIKTWLPDAPAAWDAITPRHLLSHTAGVPNFTAFSDFEAQKTRPATLPQLIARFRDRPLDFAPGSRFAYSNSGYVLLSAIIEAASGQTYADFVKANLFQPLGMGDSGYDRHDVILPRRASGYAPGADGVVNADYVDMSIPTGAGALYSTTHDLLKWEQGLFGGRLLNAQSMTALTTPVRNGYAMGLMVSEADSKRLVWHNGAIEGFNTYMAYDPGDRTAVIVLGNLNGEAPDKLGAALVTLARGGAVTLPSERRAVALSPEVLKAYEGVYNLAPTFALTISVVDGKLMAQATGQPAFELTAEAEDAFYLTAVDAQITFTRNAAGAVEGLVLHQGGRDMPAKRQ
;
A
#
# COMPACT_ATOMS: atom_id res chain seq x y z
N MET A 1 57.23 31.32 63.07
CA MET A 1 57.71 30.77 64.36
C MET A 1 56.63 31.02 65.42
N PRO A 2 56.38 30.10 66.37
CA PRO A 2 56.70 28.68 66.30
C PRO A 2 55.70 27.73 67.02
N HIS A 3 55.97 26.42 66.88
CA HIS A 3 55.76 25.31 67.86
C HIS A 3 54.32 24.94 68.30
N SER A 4 53.96 23.70 68.66
CA SER A 4 54.49 22.33 68.54
C SER A 4 53.58 21.44 69.41
N PHE A 5 53.25 20.24 68.93
CA PHE A 5 53.14 18.97 69.68
C PHE A 5 51.96 18.63 70.65
N LEU A 6 51.61 17.34 70.56
CA LEU A 6 51.13 16.37 71.58
C LEU A 6 49.64 15.97 71.66
N ALA A 7 49.38 14.83 71.00
CA ALA A 7 48.72 13.61 71.51
C ALA A 7 47.89 13.66 72.81
N ARG A 8 46.68 13.05 72.77
CA ARG A 8 46.32 11.84 73.55
C ARG A 8 44.86 11.39 73.34
N ARG A 9 44.72 10.06 73.14
CA ARG A 9 43.71 9.12 73.69
C ARG A 9 42.22 9.28 73.33
N ARG A 10 41.72 8.24 72.64
CA ARG A 10 40.29 7.83 72.59
C ARG A 10 39.77 7.49 74.00
N PRO A 11 38.46 7.58 74.24
CA PRO A 11 37.63 6.38 74.12
C PRO A 11 36.30 6.61 73.38
N ALA A 12 35.73 5.49 72.96
CA ALA A 12 34.53 5.34 72.16
C ALA A 12 33.26 5.85 72.86
N ILE A 13 32.39 6.51 72.09
CA ILE A 13 30.95 6.53 72.33
C ILE A 13 30.27 6.23 70.99
N LEU A 14 29.57 5.10 70.95
CA LEU A 14 28.63 4.74 69.89
C LEU A 14 27.55 5.82 69.78
N LEU A 15 27.37 6.36 68.58
CA LEU A 15 26.15 7.04 68.18
C LEU A 15 25.74 6.46 66.83
N LEU A 16 24.65 5.67 66.84
CA LEU A 16 23.95 5.26 65.63
C LEU A 16 23.46 6.52 64.91
N ALA A 17 24.11 6.89 63.82
CA ALA A 17 23.57 7.81 62.84
C ALA A 17 22.91 6.99 61.73
N ALA A 18 21.58 7.01 61.68
CA ALA A 18 20.81 6.49 60.57
C ALA A 18 21.05 7.38 59.35
N SER A 19 21.91 6.91 58.44
CA SER A 19 22.09 7.52 57.12
C SER A 19 20.87 7.20 56.25
N ALA A 20 19.91 8.12 56.18
CA ALA A 20 18.88 8.11 55.16
C ALA A 20 19.53 8.45 53.81
N LEU A 21 19.92 7.42 53.07
CA LEU A 21 20.34 7.54 51.67
C LEU A 21 19.09 7.82 50.84
N ALA A 22 18.81 9.10 50.57
CA ALA A 22 17.80 9.50 49.61
C ALA A 22 18.29 9.09 48.21
N LEU A 23 17.94 7.88 47.76
CA LEU A 23 17.97 7.53 46.34
C LEU A 23 16.93 8.42 45.66
N THR A 24 17.38 9.49 45.02
CA THR A 24 16.62 10.12 43.95
C THR A 24 16.53 9.11 42.81
N LEU A 25 15.48 8.29 42.80
CA LEU A 25 15.06 7.60 41.59
C LEU A 25 14.66 8.70 40.60
N SER A 26 15.60 9.07 39.73
CA SER A 26 15.23 9.68 38.47
C SER A 26 14.26 8.72 37.80
N PRO A 27 13.02 9.12 37.48
CA PRO A 27 12.17 8.28 36.67
C PRO A 27 12.93 8.12 35.35
N LEU A 28 13.36 6.89 35.05
CA LEU A 28 13.63 6.49 33.69
C LEU A 28 12.32 6.73 32.95
N ALA A 29 12.20 7.92 32.35
CA ALA A 29 11.19 8.18 31.37
C ALA A 29 11.43 7.11 30.30
N SER A 30 10.57 6.10 30.28
CA SER A 30 10.45 5.16 29.18
C SER A 30 10.26 6.01 27.93
N ARG A 31 11.35 6.21 27.17
CA ARG A 31 11.26 6.77 25.83
C ARG A 31 10.24 5.89 25.09
N PRO A 32 9.20 6.44 24.46
CA PRO A 32 8.31 5.64 23.64
C PRO A 32 9.16 5.07 22.49
N ALA A 33 9.51 3.79 22.61
CA ALA A 33 10.63 3.17 21.91
C ALA A 33 10.26 2.57 20.54
N ALA A 34 9.19 3.01 19.88
CA ALA A 34 8.73 2.30 18.67
C ALA A 34 8.25 3.17 17.50
N ALA A 35 8.10 4.49 17.64
CA ALA A 35 7.42 5.30 16.62
C ALA A 35 8.34 6.14 15.71
N GLN A 36 9.68 6.02 15.78
CA GLN A 36 10.61 6.97 15.15
C GLN A 36 11.90 6.39 14.56
N ASP A 37 12.03 5.08 14.37
CA ASP A 37 13.30 4.51 13.89
C ASP A 37 13.39 4.50 12.36
N ALA A 38 13.79 5.63 11.79
CA ALA A 38 14.09 5.77 10.37
C ALA A 38 15.13 4.74 9.90
N ALA A 39 16.07 4.33 10.77
CA ALA A 39 17.05 3.31 10.43
C ALA A 39 16.40 1.94 10.29
N ARG A 40 15.39 1.62 11.13
CA ARG A 40 14.61 0.38 10.97
C ARG A 40 13.80 0.38 9.68
N MET A 41 13.20 1.51 9.32
CA MET A 41 12.48 1.65 8.05
C MET A 41 13.42 1.45 6.85
N ASP A 42 14.59 2.09 6.86
CA ASP A 42 15.64 1.92 5.85
C ASP A 42 16.09 0.45 5.75
N GLN A 43 16.34 -0.21 6.88
CA GLN A 43 16.74 -1.63 6.89
C GLN A 43 15.68 -2.54 6.24
N VAL A 44 14.39 -2.30 6.51
CA VAL A 44 13.30 -3.08 5.90
C VAL A 44 13.24 -2.87 4.38
N ILE A 45 13.43 -1.64 3.91
CA ILE A 45 13.40 -1.33 2.49
C ILE A 45 14.64 -1.92 1.78
N ARG A 46 15.82 -1.81 2.40
CA ARG A 46 17.08 -2.41 1.89
C ARG A 46 16.98 -3.91 1.72
N ALA A 47 16.29 -4.62 2.63
CA ALA A 47 16.10 -6.06 2.47
C ALA A 47 15.40 -6.44 1.15
N SER A 48 14.52 -5.58 0.62
CA SER A 48 13.91 -5.76 -0.71
C SER A 48 14.78 -5.18 -1.84
N SER A 49 15.40 -4.01 -1.62
CA SER A 49 16.22 -3.36 -2.66
C SER A 49 17.51 -4.11 -2.98
N ASP A 50 18.23 -4.59 -1.96
CA ASP A 50 19.51 -5.29 -2.12
C ASP A 50 19.32 -6.69 -2.74
N ALA A 51 18.10 -7.22 -2.68
CA ALA A 51 17.67 -8.45 -3.34
C ALA A 51 17.14 -8.22 -4.77
N ASP A 52 17.29 -7.01 -5.33
CA ASP A 52 16.73 -6.59 -6.63
C ASP A 52 15.20 -6.79 -6.75
N ALA A 53 14.49 -6.90 -5.62
CA ALA A 53 13.04 -7.03 -5.58
C ALA A 53 12.32 -5.67 -5.53
N PHE A 54 13.05 -4.59 -5.26
CA PHE A 54 12.53 -3.23 -5.24
C PHE A 54 13.55 -2.23 -5.81
N SER A 55 13.06 -1.28 -6.59
CA SER A 55 13.79 -0.08 -7.02
C SER A 55 12.77 1.05 -7.06
N GLY A 56 13.05 2.16 -6.39
CA GLY A 56 12.08 3.24 -6.25
C GLY A 56 12.41 4.27 -5.18
N SER A 57 11.44 5.13 -4.88
CA SER A 57 11.53 6.20 -3.88
C SER A 57 10.50 6.01 -2.78
N VAL A 58 10.90 6.24 -1.54
CA VAL A 58 10.07 6.02 -0.35
C VAL A 58 10.09 7.24 0.55
N LEU A 59 8.90 7.68 0.97
CA LEU A 59 8.72 8.74 1.94
C LEU A 59 7.76 8.31 3.04
N VAL A 60 8.13 8.56 4.29
CA VAL A 60 7.25 8.44 5.46
C VAL A 60 7.27 9.76 6.20
N ALA A 61 6.09 10.33 6.46
CA ALA A 61 5.94 11.54 7.24
C ALA A 61 4.87 11.37 8.32
N ARG A 62 5.04 12.07 9.45
CA ARG A 62 4.06 12.15 10.53
C ARG A 62 3.87 13.59 10.95
N ASP A 63 2.61 14.01 11.09
CA ASP A 63 2.28 15.41 11.44
C ASP A 63 2.99 16.42 10.52
N GLY A 64 3.10 16.08 9.23
CA GLY A 64 3.80 16.87 8.21
C GLY A 64 5.33 16.87 8.32
N ARG A 65 5.93 16.19 9.30
CA ARG A 65 7.39 16.05 9.46
C ARG A 65 7.87 14.76 8.79
N ILE A 66 8.88 14.86 7.94
CA ILE A 66 9.49 13.71 7.28
C ILE A 66 10.26 12.88 8.32
N LEU A 67 9.98 11.58 8.37
CA LEU A 67 10.69 10.58 9.16
C LEU A 67 11.70 9.82 8.30
N LEU A 68 11.33 9.52 7.05
CA LEU A 68 12.17 8.88 6.04
C LEU A 68 11.87 9.53 4.69
N ASP A 69 12.90 9.82 3.91
CA ASP A 69 12.81 10.25 2.52
C ASP A 69 14.09 9.79 1.82
N GLN A 70 13.99 8.71 1.05
CA GLN A 70 15.13 8.01 0.47
C GLN A 70 14.78 7.37 -0.88
N GLY A 71 15.76 7.36 -1.79
CA GLY A 71 15.73 6.58 -3.01
C GLY A 71 16.53 5.29 -2.88
N TYR A 72 16.05 4.24 -3.53
CA TYR A 72 16.60 2.88 -3.51
C TYR A 72 16.71 2.36 -4.95
N GLY A 73 17.81 1.69 -5.28
CA GLY A 73 18.07 1.23 -6.64
C GLY A 73 18.22 2.37 -7.65
N LEU A 74 17.84 2.10 -8.91
CA LEU A 74 18.09 2.99 -10.05
C LEU A 74 16.78 3.46 -10.70
N ALA A 75 16.64 4.78 -10.87
CA ALA A 75 15.59 5.39 -11.68
C ALA A 75 15.74 5.05 -13.16
N ASN A 76 16.99 4.90 -13.60
CA ASN A 76 17.33 4.40 -14.92
C ASN A 76 18.58 3.52 -14.85
N ARG A 77 18.42 2.24 -15.22
CA ARG A 77 19.46 1.21 -15.22
C ARG A 77 20.43 1.37 -16.38
N GLU A 78 19.99 1.79 -17.56
CA GLU A 78 20.87 1.98 -18.73
C GLU A 78 21.95 3.05 -18.49
N TRP A 79 21.61 4.09 -17.72
CA TRP A 79 22.47 5.23 -17.43
C TRP A 79 23.02 5.25 -16.01
N ASN A 80 22.72 4.23 -15.19
CA ASN A 80 23.07 4.17 -13.77
C ASN A 80 22.63 5.41 -12.97
N ILE A 81 21.41 5.90 -13.23
CA ILE A 81 20.85 7.05 -12.52
C ILE A 81 20.14 6.54 -11.26
N PRO A 82 20.54 6.99 -10.05
CA PRO A 82 19.91 6.56 -8.81
C PRO A 82 18.49 7.13 -8.66
N ASN A 83 17.66 6.45 -7.87
CA ASN A 83 16.40 7.02 -7.40
C ASN A 83 16.63 8.08 -6.31
N ASP A 84 15.74 9.07 -6.24
CA ASP A 84 15.62 10.05 -5.16
C ASP A 84 14.16 10.55 -5.03
N GLY A 85 13.88 11.44 -4.07
CA GLY A 85 12.53 11.96 -3.81
C GLY A 85 11.92 12.83 -4.91
N ASP A 86 12.71 13.27 -5.90
CA ASP A 86 12.30 14.13 -7.02
C ASP A 86 12.17 13.38 -8.36
N VAL A 87 12.45 12.07 -8.37
CA VAL A 87 12.21 11.20 -9.52
C VAL A 87 10.70 11.05 -9.76
N GLN A 88 10.30 11.19 -11.03
CA GLN A 88 8.91 11.15 -11.46
C GLN A 88 8.53 9.71 -11.88
N PHE A 89 7.51 9.16 -11.23
CA PHE A 89 7.00 7.81 -11.47
C PHE A 89 5.58 7.87 -12.02
N ARG A 90 5.24 6.93 -12.91
CA ARG A 90 3.84 6.69 -13.27
C ARG A 90 3.11 6.13 -12.05
N LEU A 91 1.93 6.67 -11.77
CA LEU A 91 1.18 6.32 -10.58
C LEU A 91 0.31 5.07 -10.77
N GLY A 92 -0.05 4.73 -12.01
CA GLY A 92 -1.05 3.70 -12.27
C GLY A 92 -2.34 4.01 -11.52
N SER A 93 -3.02 2.99 -11.01
CA SER A 93 -4.33 3.14 -10.35
C SER A 93 -4.37 4.06 -9.12
N LEU A 94 -3.22 4.42 -8.52
CA LEU A 94 -3.15 5.48 -7.51
C LEU A 94 -3.75 6.81 -8.02
N SER A 95 -3.73 7.04 -9.35
CA SER A 95 -4.35 8.18 -10.03
C SER A 95 -5.85 8.34 -9.73
N LYS A 96 -6.55 7.26 -9.38
CA LYS A 96 -8.01 7.26 -9.17
C LYS A 96 -8.45 8.22 -8.07
N GLN A 97 -7.65 8.39 -7.02
CA GLN A 97 -8.00 9.32 -5.96
C GLN A 97 -8.02 10.78 -6.44
N PHE A 98 -7.15 11.16 -7.39
CA PHE A 98 -7.14 12.50 -7.98
C PHE A 98 -8.40 12.73 -8.81
N THR A 99 -8.76 11.74 -9.65
CA THR A 99 -10.03 11.76 -10.39
C THR A 99 -11.24 11.85 -9.45
N ALA A 100 -11.22 11.10 -8.35
CA ALA A 100 -12.30 11.15 -7.38
C ALA A 100 -12.43 12.53 -6.73
N VAL A 101 -11.32 13.12 -6.29
CA VAL A 101 -11.31 14.46 -5.71
C VAL A 101 -11.72 15.53 -6.73
N ALA A 102 -11.35 15.39 -8.01
CA ALA A 102 -11.83 16.27 -9.08
C ALA A 102 -13.37 16.23 -9.21
N VAL A 103 -13.96 15.04 -9.17
CA VAL A 103 -15.43 14.86 -9.18
C VAL A 103 -16.07 15.44 -7.93
N MET A 104 -15.49 15.20 -6.75
CA MET A 104 -15.98 15.77 -5.49
C MET A 104 -15.89 17.30 -5.46
N LEU A 105 -14.87 17.87 -6.09
CA LEU A 105 -14.69 19.31 -6.21
C LEU A 105 -15.76 19.91 -7.15
N LEU A 106 -16.03 19.29 -8.29
CA LEU A 106 -17.12 19.70 -9.19
C LEU A 106 -18.49 19.60 -8.50
N ASN A 107 -18.70 18.55 -7.69
CA ASN A 107 -19.92 18.41 -6.89
C ASN A 107 -20.06 19.52 -5.85
N GLN A 108 -18.98 19.82 -5.12
CA GLN A 108 -18.94 20.95 -4.18
C GLN A 108 -19.21 22.30 -4.85
N GLN A 109 -18.80 22.46 -6.12
CA GLN A 109 -19.05 23.66 -6.93
C GLN A 109 -20.47 23.73 -7.53
N GLY A 110 -21.29 22.70 -7.32
CA GLY A 110 -22.63 22.59 -7.92
C GLY A 110 -22.63 22.36 -9.45
N LYS A 111 -21.48 21.98 -10.03
CA LYS A 111 -21.34 21.67 -11.47
C LYS A 111 -21.62 20.22 -11.81
N LEU A 112 -21.59 19.36 -10.79
CA LEU A 112 -21.83 17.94 -10.88
C LEU A 112 -22.75 17.52 -9.73
N ASP A 113 -23.61 16.53 -9.95
CA ASP A 113 -24.40 15.88 -8.91
C ASP A 113 -23.99 14.40 -8.87
N LEU A 114 -23.54 13.94 -7.70
CA LEU A 114 -23.09 12.56 -7.52
C LEU A 114 -24.18 11.50 -7.77
N ASP A 115 -25.44 11.90 -7.64
CA ASP A 115 -26.60 11.00 -7.69
C ASP A 115 -27.46 11.19 -8.94
N ALA A 116 -27.15 12.20 -9.77
CA ALA A 116 -27.81 12.34 -11.06
C ALA A 116 -27.33 11.27 -12.06
N PRO A 117 -28.18 10.87 -13.03
CA PRO A 117 -27.77 9.98 -14.11
C PRO A 117 -26.57 10.53 -14.87
N ILE A 118 -25.60 9.69 -15.23
CA ILE A 118 -24.42 10.12 -15.98
C ILE A 118 -24.76 10.70 -17.36
N LYS A 119 -25.96 10.40 -17.88
CA LYS A 119 -26.54 10.99 -19.09
C LYS A 119 -26.68 12.50 -19.05
N THR A 120 -26.73 13.10 -17.85
CA THR A 120 -26.67 14.56 -17.69
C THR A 120 -25.41 15.16 -18.32
N TRP A 121 -24.29 14.45 -18.28
CA TRP A 121 -23.00 14.88 -18.86
C TRP A 121 -22.63 14.13 -20.13
N LEU A 122 -23.20 12.93 -20.34
CA LEU A 122 -22.96 12.07 -21.49
C LEU A 122 -24.28 11.77 -22.21
N PRO A 123 -24.86 12.74 -22.96
CA PRO A 123 -26.22 12.62 -23.51
C PRO A 123 -26.38 11.44 -24.48
N ASP A 124 -25.30 11.06 -25.17
CA ASP A 124 -25.28 9.92 -26.10
C ASP A 124 -25.04 8.56 -25.42
N ALA A 125 -25.03 8.49 -24.08
CA ALA A 125 -24.87 7.20 -23.40
C ALA A 125 -26.02 6.23 -23.72
N PRO A 126 -25.76 4.91 -23.77
CA PRO A 126 -26.78 3.90 -24.06
C PRO A 126 -27.86 3.86 -22.96
N ALA A 127 -29.06 3.39 -23.30
CA ALA A 127 -30.17 3.23 -22.35
C ALA A 127 -29.81 2.31 -21.16
N ALA A 128 -28.92 1.34 -21.37
CA ALA A 128 -28.40 0.49 -20.29
C ALA A 128 -27.76 1.28 -19.13
N TRP A 129 -27.33 2.53 -19.38
CA TRP A 129 -26.66 3.38 -18.38
C TRP A 129 -27.59 4.36 -17.67
N ASP A 130 -28.91 4.30 -17.90
CA ASP A 130 -29.90 5.25 -17.34
C ASP A 130 -29.84 5.34 -15.80
N ALA A 131 -29.48 4.24 -15.12
CA ALA A 131 -29.35 4.17 -13.66
C ALA A 131 -27.92 4.36 -13.13
N ILE A 132 -26.93 4.57 -14.00
CA ILE A 132 -25.55 4.81 -13.57
C ILE A 132 -25.41 6.26 -13.13
N THR A 133 -24.74 6.48 -11.99
CA THR A 133 -24.46 7.79 -11.42
C THR A 133 -22.94 7.95 -11.22
N PRO A 134 -22.41 9.19 -11.08
CA PRO A 134 -21.01 9.38 -10.73
C PRO A 134 -20.61 8.66 -9.43
N ARG A 135 -21.50 8.59 -8.44
CA ARG A 135 -21.29 7.78 -7.22
C ARG A 135 -21.00 6.32 -7.55
N HIS A 136 -21.81 5.71 -8.42
CA HIS A 136 -21.59 4.31 -8.81
C HIS A 136 -20.24 4.08 -9.50
N LEU A 137 -19.80 5.04 -10.32
CA LEU A 137 -18.49 4.96 -10.99
C LEU A 137 -17.33 5.10 -9.99
N LEU A 138 -17.41 6.07 -9.07
CA LEU A 138 -16.40 6.33 -8.05
C LEU A 138 -16.17 5.13 -7.13
N SER A 139 -17.25 4.41 -6.78
CA SER A 139 -17.22 3.27 -5.85
C SER A 139 -17.13 1.90 -6.52
N HIS A 140 -16.90 1.82 -7.84
CA HIS A 140 -16.86 0.55 -8.60
C HIS A 140 -18.12 -0.30 -8.45
N THR A 141 -19.29 0.33 -8.41
CA THR A 141 -20.59 -0.34 -8.32
C THR A 141 -21.48 -0.08 -9.53
N ALA A 142 -20.92 0.39 -10.65
CA ALA A 142 -21.69 0.75 -11.84
C ALA A 142 -22.06 -0.44 -12.76
N GLY A 143 -21.35 -1.57 -12.66
CA GLY A 143 -21.54 -2.72 -13.56
C GLY A 143 -20.98 -2.53 -14.97
N VAL A 144 -20.25 -1.45 -15.24
CA VAL A 144 -19.63 -1.19 -16.55
C VAL A 144 -18.48 -2.18 -16.80
N PRO A 145 -18.50 -2.95 -17.91
CA PRO A 145 -17.46 -3.91 -18.23
C PRO A 145 -16.07 -3.27 -18.26
N ASN A 146 -15.10 -3.91 -17.61
CA ASN A 146 -13.74 -3.40 -17.51
C ASN A 146 -12.94 -3.68 -18.80
N PHE A 147 -12.61 -2.64 -19.58
CA PHE A 147 -11.97 -2.82 -20.89
C PHE A 147 -10.56 -3.43 -20.82
N THR A 148 -9.90 -3.33 -19.65
CA THR A 148 -8.60 -3.96 -19.42
C THR A 148 -8.69 -5.47 -19.20
N ALA A 149 -9.91 -6.02 -19.07
CA ALA A 149 -10.17 -7.45 -18.99
C ALA A 149 -10.61 -8.06 -20.33
N PHE A 150 -10.66 -7.26 -21.40
CA PHE A 150 -11.03 -7.76 -22.73
C PHE A 150 -9.86 -8.52 -23.35
N SER A 151 -10.17 -9.58 -24.11
CA SER A 151 -9.17 -10.45 -24.73
C SER A 151 -8.25 -9.74 -25.73
N ASP A 152 -8.67 -8.59 -26.26
CA ASP A 152 -7.89 -7.76 -27.18
C ASP A 152 -7.11 -6.64 -26.48
N PHE A 153 -7.15 -6.54 -25.15
CA PHE A 153 -6.50 -5.44 -24.42
C PHE A 153 -5.00 -5.32 -24.72
N GLU A 154 -4.25 -6.43 -24.69
CA GLU A 154 -2.81 -6.44 -24.98
C GLU A 154 -2.46 -5.89 -26.36
N ALA A 155 -3.30 -6.16 -27.37
CA ALA A 155 -3.09 -5.65 -28.72
C ALA A 155 -3.43 -4.15 -28.85
N GLN A 156 -4.28 -3.63 -27.97
CA GLN A 156 -4.80 -2.26 -28.05
C GLN A 156 -4.08 -1.31 -27.10
N LYS A 157 -3.48 -1.80 -26.00
CA LYS A 157 -2.83 -0.95 -24.99
C LYS A 157 -1.61 -0.18 -25.52
N THR A 158 -1.04 -0.62 -26.64
CA THR A 158 0.11 0.01 -27.30
C THR A 158 -0.28 1.05 -28.35
N ARG A 159 -1.58 1.22 -28.63
CA ARG A 159 -2.08 2.10 -29.68
C ARG A 159 -2.68 3.36 -29.05
N PRO A 160 -2.27 4.57 -29.48
CA PRO A 160 -2.92 5.79 -29.03
C PRO A 160 -4.44 5.74 -29.28
N ALA A 161 -5.19 6.19 -28.29
CA ALA A 161 -6.64 6.26 -28.35
C ALA A 161 -7.14 7.54 -27.68
N THR A 162 -8.12 8.17 -28.30
CA THR A 162 -8.88 9.27 -27.72
C THR A 162 -9.89 8.76 -26.71
N LEU A 163 -10.34 9.63 -25.81
CA LEU A 163 -11.35 9.30 -24.81
C LEU A 163 -12.65 8.72 -25.42
N PRO A 164 -13.22 9.28 -26.51
CA PRO A 164 -14.36 8.65 -27.20
C PRO A 164 -14.07 7.27 -27.76
N GLN A 165 -12.87 7.04 -28.32
CA GLN A 165 -12.47 5.72 -28.83
C GLN A 165 -12.37 4.69 -27.70
N LEU A 166 -11.86 5.07 -26.53
CA LEU A 166 -11.81 4.20 -25.36
C LEU A 166 -13.23 3.85 -24.88
N ILE A 167 -14.11 4.84 -24.75
CA ILE A 167 -15.51 4.63 -24.34
C ILE A 167 -16.24 3.71 -25.31
N ALA A 168 -16.03 3.88 -26.62
CA ALA A 168 -16.66 3.04 -27.64
C ALA A 168 -16.36 1.54 -27.48
N ARG A 169 -15.26 1.15 -26.84
CA ARG A 169 -14.92 -0.27 -26.61
C ARG A 169 -15.89 -0.99 -25.68
N PHE A 170 -16.52 -0.27 -24.75
CA PHE A 170 -17.40 -0.83 -23.74
C PHE A 170 -18.80 -0.22 -23.72
N ARG A 171 -19.05 0.87 -24.48
CA ARG A 171 -20.35 1.55 -24.59
C ARG A 171 -21.48 0.58 -24.91
N ASP A 172 -21.34 -0.23 -25.94
CA ASP A 172 -22.43 -1.06 -26.48
C ASP A 172 -22.44 -2.49 -25.90
N ARG A 173 -21.65 -2.74 -24.85
CA ARG A 173 -21.65 -4.03 -24.14
C ARG A 173 -22.69 -4.03 -23.02
N PRO A 174 -23.31 -5.18 -22.70
CA PRO A 174 -24.20 -5.28 -21.56
C PRO A 174 -23.46 -4.98 -20.25
N LEU A 175 -24.18 -4.44 -19.26
CA LEU A 175 -23.62 -4.33 -17.91
C LEU A 175 -23.41 -5.72 -17.30
N ASP A 176 -22.32 -5.88 -16.55
CA ASP A 176 -22.01 -7.13 -15.84
C ASP A 176 -23.01 -7.40 -14.70
N PHE A 177 -23.62 -6.34 -14.15
CA PHE A 177 -24.65 -6.38 -13.12
C PHE A 177 -25.39 -5.03 -13.04
N ALA A 178 -26.55 -5.02 -12.37
CA ALA A 178 -27.32 -3.80 -12.16
C ALA A 178 -26.56 -2.77 -11.30
N PRO A 179 -26.55 -1.47 -11.64
CA PRO A 179 -25.87 -0.45 -10.85
C PRO A 179 -26.24 -0.48 -9.35
N GLY A 180 -25.27 -0.35 -8.47
CA GLY A 180 -25.40 -0.40 -7.01
C GLY A 180 -25.48 -1.80 -6.39
N SER A 181 -25.80 -2.84 -7.18
CA SER A 181 -26.08 -4.19 -6.65
C SER A 181 -24.84 -4.94 -6.14
N ARG A 182 -23.67 -4.71 -6.76
CA ARG A 182 -22.40 -5.42 -6.48
C ARG A 182 -21.21 -4.47 -6.61
N PHE A 183 -20.08 -4.90 -6.09
CA PHE A 183 -18.76 -4.29 -6.32
C PHE A 183 -18.01 -5.08 -7.37
N ALA A 184 -17.47 -4.40 -8.38
CA ALA A 184 -16.46 -4.94 -9.29
C ALA A 184 -15.58 -3.81 -9.81
N TYR A 185 -14.29 -3.88 -9.50
CA TYR A 185 -13.30 -2.89 -9.91
C TYR A 185 -13.27 -2.71 -11.43
N SER A 186 -13.41 -1.47 -11.92
CA SER A 186 -13.50 -1.18 -13.35
C SER A 186 -12.71 0.08 -13.72
N ASN A 187 -11.72 -0.08 -14.60
CA ASN A 187 -11.00 1.06 -15.17
C ASN A 187 -11.92 1.86 -16.12
N SER A 188 -12.84 1.19 -16.81
CA SER A 188 -13.86 1.84 -17.67
C SER A 188 -14.68 2.88 -16.88
N GLY A 189 -14.98 2.60 -15.61
CA GLY A 189 -15.70 3.55 -14.76
C GLY A 189 -14.94 4.87 -14.57
N TYR A 190 -13.62 4.81 -14.42
CA TYR A 190 -12.76 6.00 -14.28
C TYR A 190 -12.44 6.69 -15.61
N VAL A 191 -12.47 5.95 -16.72
CA VAL A 191 -12.49 6.54 -18.07
C VAL A 191 -13.76 7.39 -18.25
N LEU A 192 -14.93 6.87 -17.85
CA LEU A 192 -16.18 7.65 -17.87
C LEU A 192 -16.12 8.88 -16.94
N LEU A 193 -15.53 8.77 -15.75
CA LEU A 193 -15.34 9.93 -14.86
C LEU A 193 -14.45 11.00 -15.50
N SER A 194 -13.45 10.61 -16.30
CA SER A 194 -12.65 11.58 -17.06
C SER A 194 -13.53 12.37 -18.03
N ALA A 195 -14.40 11.69 -18.80
CA ALA A 195 -15.32 12.36 -19.72
C ALA A 195 -16.36 13.23 -19.01
N ILE A 196 -16.85 12.81 -17.84
CA ILE A 196 -17.77 13.59 -17.01
C ILE A 196 -17.09 14.85 -16.47
N ILE A 197 -15.82 14.77 -16.03
CA ILE A 197 -15.03 15.94 -15.62
C ILE A 197 -14.91 16.92 -16.79
N GLU A 198 -14.62 16.43 -17.99
CA GLU A 198 -14.49 17.30 -19.18
C GLU A 198 -15.80 18.01 -19.50
N ALA A 199 -16.91 17.27 -19.53
CA ALA A 199 -18.23 17.82 -19.81
C ALA A 199 -18.71 18.81 -18.72
N ALA A 200 -18.50 18.50 -17.45
CA ALA A 200 -18.94 19.35 -16.34
C ALA A 200 -18.08 20.61 -16.15
N SER A 201 -16.81 20.56 -16.53
CA SER A 201 -15.85 21.65 -16.32
C SER A 201 -15.58 22.52 -17.55
N GLY A 202 -15.79 21.97 -18.76
CA GLY A 202 -15.38 22.57 -20.02
C GLY A 202 -13.87 22.56 -20.27
N GLN A 203 -13.09 21.82 -19.48
CA GLN A 203 -11.63 21.67 -19.59
C GLN A 203 -11.27 20.24 -19.94
N THR A 204 -10.11 19.99 -20.55
CA THR A 204 -9.60 18.62 -20.64
C THR A 204 -9.36 18.05 -19.25
N TYR A 205 -9.39 16.73 -19.08
CA TYR A 205 -9.12 16.10 -17.79
C TYR A 205 -7.76 16.54 -17.22
N ALA A 206 -6.73 16.55 -18.07
CA ALA A 206 -5.37 16.94 -17.67
C ALA A 206 -5.30 18.40 -17.20
N ASP A 207 -5.94 19.32 -17.92
CA ASP A 207 -5.96 20.74 -17.55
C ASP A 207 -6.74 20.97 -16.26
N PHE A 208 -7.88 20.31 -16.10
CA PHE A 208 -8.69 20.43 -14.89
C PHE A 208 -7.92 19.97 -13.65
N VAL A 209 -7.32 18.78 -13.70
CA VAL A 209 -6.52 18.22 -12.58
C VAL A 209 -5.34 19.13 -12.27
N LYS A 210 -4.61 19.61 -13.30
CA LYS A 210 -3.48 20.52 -13.09
C LYS A 210 -3.92 21.83 -12.42
N ALA A 211 -4.96 22.48 -12.94
CA ALA A 211 -5.39 23.80 -12.47
C ALA A 211 -6.07 23.77 -11.10
N ASN A 212 -6.79 22.68 -10.78
CA ASN A 212 -7.65 22.63 -9.59
C ASN A 212 -7.09 21.76 -8.46
N LEU A 213 -6.13 20.87 -8.76
CA LEU A 213 -5.51 20.01 -7.75
C LEU A 213 -4.03 20.31 -7.59
N PHE A 214 -3.24 20.20 -8.66
CA PHE A 214 -1.78 20.30 -8.56
C PHE A 214 -1.30 21.73 -8.27
N GLN A 215 -1.76 22.72 -9.03
CA GLN A 215 -1.34 24.11 -8.84
C GLN A 215 -1.71 24.66 -7.45
N PRO A 216 -2.95 24.46 -6.92
CA PRO A 216 -3.30 24.93 -5.59
C PRO A 216 -2.47 24.30 -4.48
N LEU A 217 -2.00 23.06 -4.67
CA LEU A 217 -1.17 22.35 -3.69
C LEU A 217 0.34 22.55 -3.90
N GLY A 218 0.76 23.20 -4.99
CA GLY A 218 2.18 23.38 -5.33
C GLY A 218 2.86 22.08 -5.77
N MET A 219 2.10 21.18 -6.41
CA MET A 219 2.60 19.91 -6.97
C MET A 219 3.14 20.16 -8.39
N GLY A 220 4.35 20.73 -8.47
CA GLY A 220 4.97 21.18 -9.73
C GLY A 220 5.59 20.05 -10.58
N ASP A 221 5.84 18.90 -9.97
CA ASP A 221 6.43 17.69 -10.57
C ASP A 221 5.37 16.57 -10.73
N SER A 222 4.09 16.94 -10.73
CA SER A 222 2.95 16.05 -11.03
C SER A 222 2.24 16.47 -12.32
N GLY A 223 1.74 15.49 -13.05
CA GLY A 223 1.05 15.76 -14.31
C GLY A 223 0.34 14.55 -14.92
N TYR A 224 -0.23 14.76 -16.10
CA TYR A 224 -0.73 13.70 -16.98
C TYR A 224 0.43 13.24 -17.88
N ASP A 225 0.78 11.95 -17.84
CA ASP A 225 1.89 11.43 -18.63
C ASP A 225 1.53 11.33 -20.11
N ARG A 226 2.46 11.71 -20.99
CA ARG A 226 2.36 11.54 -22.43
C ARG A 226 3.71 11.15 -23.01
N HIS A 227 3.70 10.27 -24.00
CA HIS A 227 4.93 9.78 -24.63
C HIS A 227 5.73 10.88 -25.35
N ASP A 228 5.04 11.93 -25.82
CA ASP A 228 5.63 13.01 -26.62
C ASP A 228 6.22 14.15 -25.77
N VAL A 229 5.90 14.19 -24.48
CA VAL A 229 6.41 15.21 -23.56
C VAL A 229 7.75 14.75 -22.96
N ILE A 230 8.75 15.62 -23.04
CA ILE A 230 10.00 15.46 -22.29
C ILE A 230 9.72 15.80 -20.84
N LEU A 231 9.73 14.77 -19.98
CA LEU A 231 9.61 14.92 -18.54
C LEU A 231 11.01 14.77 -17.90
N PRO A 232 11.54 15.84 -17.27
CA PRO A 232 12.78 15.75 -16.51
C PRO A 232 12.65 14.74 -15.37
N ARG A 233 13.72 13.99 -15.07
CA ARG A 233 13.77 12.99 -13.99
C ARG A 233 12.67 11.92 -14.07
N ARG A 234 12.11 11.65 -15.26
CA ARG A 234 11.21 10.52 -15.47
C ARG A 234 11.96 9.21 -15.28
N ALA A 235 11.49 8.36 -14.37
CA ALA A 235 12.02 7.01 -14.21
C ALA A 235 11.68 6.14 -15.43
N SER A 236 12.58 5.20 -15.75
CA SER A 236 12.31 4.09 -16.65
C SER A 236 11.67 2.94 -15.89
N GLY A 237 10.69 2.28 -16.50
CA GLY A 237 9.98 1.13 -15.91
C GLY A 237 10.63 -0.20 -16.28
N TYR A 238 10.76 -1.09 -15.31
CA TYR A 238 11.40 -2.40 -15.48
C TYR A 238 10.50 -3.55 -15.04
N ALA A 239 10.83 -4.76 -15.48
CA ALA A 239 10.17 -5.99 -15.07
C ALA A 239 11.18 -7.10 -14.75
N PRO A 240 10.84 -8.07 -13.89
CA PRO A 240 11.62 -9.30 -13.76
C PRO A 240 11.64 -10.09 -15.08
N GLY A 241 12.81 -10.58 -15.48
CA GLY A 241 13.02 -11.49 -16.60
C GLY A 241 13.73 -12.77 -16.16
N ALA A 242 13.90 -13.72 -17.08
CA ALA A 242 14.50 -15.02 -16.77
C ALA A 242 15.94 -14.92 -16.25
N ASP A 243 16.72 -14.00 -16.82
CA ASP A 243 18.14 -13.80 -16.51
C ASP A 243 18.41 -12.49 -15.73
N GLY A 244 17.38 -11.93 -15.09
CA GLY A 244 17.46 -10.68 -14.36
C GLY A 244 16.47 -9.63 -14.85
N VAL A 245 16.66 -8.39 -14.42
CA VAL A 245 15.74 -7.28 -14.71
C VAL A 245 15.82 -6.87 -16.18
N VAL A 246 14.66 -6.73 -16.82
CA VAL A 246 14.48 -6.29 -18.22
C VAL A 246 13.64 -5.02 -18.29
N ASN A 247 13.65 -4.34 -19.45
CA ASN A 247 12.72 -3.24 -19.70
C ASN A 247 11.27 -3.75 -19.64
N ALA A 248 10.39 -2.94 -19.03
CA ALA A 248 8.97 -3.29 -18.96
C ALA A 248 8.30 -3.23 -20.34
N ASP A 249 7.15 -3.90 -20.44
CA ASP A 249 6.28 -3.83 -21.62
C ASP A 249 5.78 -2.40 -21.88
N TYR A 250 5.29 -2.13 -23.08
CA TYR A 250 4.82 -0.80 -23.47
C TYR A 250 3.31 -0.65 -23.27
N VAL A 251 2.93 0.52 -22.77
CA VAL A 251 1.55 1.02 -22.77
C VAL A 251 1.55 2.47 -23.24
N ASP A 252 0.62 2.82 -24.13
CA ASP A 252 0.41 4.21 -24.50
C ASP A 252 -0.35 4.91 -23.38
N MET A 253 0.20 6.02 -22.88
CA MET A 253 -0.36 6.74 -21.74
C MET A 253 -1.66 7.51 -22.06
N SER A 254 -2.14 7.48 -23.31
CA SER A 254 -3.51 7.87 -23.62
C SER A 254 -4.55 6.85 -23.14
N ILE A 255 -4.16 5.59 -22.89
CA ILE A 255 -5.08 4.49 -22.55
C ILE A 255 -5.65 4.59 -21.12
N PRO A 256 -4.85 4.84 -20.06
CA PRO A 256 -5.37 4.76 -18.70
C PRO A 256 -6.25 5.96 -18.33
N THR A 257 -6.05 7.14 -18.93
CA THR A 257 -6.78 8.39 -18.62
C THR A 257 -6.84 8.66 -17.09
N GLY A 258 -7.96 9.15 -16.55
CA GLY A 258 -8.15 9.32 -15.11
C GLY A 258 -8.17 8.02 -14.30
N ALA A 259 -8.12 6.86 -14.94
CA ALA A 259 -7.95 5.59 -14.23
C ALA A 259 -6.48 5.32 -13.85
N GLY A 260 -5.49 5.91 -14.54
CA GLY A 260 -4.10 5.56 -14.26
C GLY A 260 -2.97 6.36 -14.91
N ALA A 261 -3.25 7.45 -15.62
CA ALA A 261 -2.27 8.11 -16.48
C ALA A 261 -1.45 9.21 -15.80
N LEU A 262 -1.63 9.45 -14.49
CA LEU A 262 -0.89 10.49 -13.79
C LEU A 262 0.53 10.03 -13.44
N TYR A 263 1.45 10.98 -13.34
CA TYR A 263 2.77 10.81 -12.74
C TYR A 263 2.96 11.78 -11.56
N SER A 264 3.86 11.44 -10.65
CA SER A 264 4.25 12.32 -9.53
C SER A 264 5.60 11.89 -8.92
N THR A 265 6.05 12.64 -7.93
CA THR A 265 7.17 12.32 -7.03
C THR A 265 6.66 12.02 -5.61
N THR A 266 7.51 11.48 -4.72
CA THR A 266 7.15 11.30 -3.30
C THR A 266 6.92 12.64 -2.61
N HIS A 267 7.69 13.67 -2.94
CA HIS A 267 7.53 15.02 -2.41
C HIS A 267 6.19 15.66 -2.77
N ASP A 268 5.76 15.54 -4.02
CA ASP A 268 4.47 16.08 -4.44
C ASP A 268 3.29 15.28 -3.87
N LEU A 269 3.44 13.95 -3.73
CA LEU A 269 2.43 13.14 -3.05
C LEU A 269 2.32 13.46 -1.55
N LEU A 270 3.39 13.90 -0.89
CA LEU A 270 3.28 14.41 0.48
C LEU A 270 2.46 15.71 0.52
N LYS A 271 2.62 16.61 -0.46
CA LYS A 271 1.79 17.83 -0.57
C LYS A 271 0.33 17.48 -0.85
N TRP A 272 0.08 16.45 -1.66
CA TRP A 272 -1.25 15.90 -1.90
C TRP A 272 -1.91 15.45 -0.59
N GLU A 273 -1.24 14.60 0.18
CA GLU A 273 -1.73 14.08 1.46
C GLU A 273 -2.06 15.21 2.45
N GLN A 274 -1.12 16.15 2.63
CA GLN A 274 -1.33 17.31 3.49
C GLN A 274 -2.46 18.23 2.99
N GLY A 275 -2.59 18.39 1.68
CA GLY A 275 -3.62 19.22 1.06
C GLY A 275 -5.02 18.63 1.16
N LEU A 276 -5.13 17.34 0.88
CA LEU A 276 -6.38 16.60 0.91
C LEU A 276 -6.90 16.49 2.36
N PHE A 277 -6.12 15.87 3.25
CA PHE A 277 -6.54 15.63 4.63
C PHE A 277 -6.43 16.86 5.54
N GLY A 278 -5.68 17.88 5.13
CA GLY A 278 -5.66 19.20 5.77
C GLY A 278 -6.83 20.11 5.37
N GLY A 279 -7.73 19.66 4.48
CA GLY A 279 -8.95 20.39 4.12
C GLY A 279 -8.74 21.55 3.14
N ARG A 280 -7.64 21.57 2.38
CA ARG A 280 -7.36 22.63 1.39
C ARG A 280 -8.18 22.50 0.10
N LEU A 281 -8.66 21.30 -0.22
CA LEU A 281 -9.39 21.02 -1.46
C LEU A 281 -10.89 20.79 -1.25
N LEU A 282 -11.24 19.96 -0.26
CA LEU A 282 -12.62 19.52 -0.02
C LEU A 282 -13.11 19.99 1.35
N ASN A 283 -14.38 20.41 1.42
CA ASN A 283 -15.06 20.66 2.68
C ASN A 283 -15.31 19.33 3.45
N ALA A 284 -15.72 19.44 4.72
CA ALA A 284 -15.93 18.30 5.59
C ALA A 284 -16.97 17.29 5.06
N GLN A 285 -18.03 17.75 4.40
CA GLN A 285 -19.06 16.90 3.81
C GLN A 285 -18.52 16.07 2.64
N SER A 286 -17.81 16.73 1.71
CA SER A 286 -17.15 16.06 0.58
C SER A 286 -16.05 15.11 1.06
N MET A 287 -15.27 15.48 2.07
CA MET A 287 -14.26 14.60 2.65
C MET A 287 -14.87 13.34 3.30
N THR A 288 -15.96 13.52 4.04
CA THR A 288 -16.71 12.40 4.65
C THR A 288 -17.24 11.46 3.56
N ALA A 289 -17.84 12.00 2.50
CA ALA A 289 -18.31 11.18 1.38
C ALA A 289 -17.17 10.47 0.63
N LEU A 290 -16.05 11.15 0.40
CA LEU A 290 -14.88 10.60 -0.29
C LEU A 290 -14.33 9.36 0.44
N THR A 291 -14.30 9.41 1.77
CA THR A 291 -13.65 8.42 2.62
C THR A 291 -14.62 7.42 3.28
N THR A 292 -15.93 7.51 3.05
CA THR A 292 -16.87 6.52 3.59
C THR A 292 -16.91 5.28 2.68
N PRO A 293 -16.59 4.08 3.19
CA PRO A 293 -16.70 2.85 2.41
C PRO A 293 -18.12 2.66 1.89
N VAL A 294 -18.25 2.32 0.61
CA VAL A 294 -19.53 1.96 -0.01
C VAL A 294 -19.72 0.46 0.01
N ARG A 295 -18.72 -0.31 -0.45
CA ARG A 295 -18.75 -1.78 -0.46
C ARG A 295 -17.34 -2.34 -0.50
N ASN A 296 -17.11 -3.48 0.16
CA ASN A 296 -15.81 -4.18 0.20
C ASN A 296 -14.63 -3.30 0.64
N GLY A 297 -14.85 -2.36 1.56
CA GLY A 297 -13.81 -1.42 2.00
C GLY A 297 -13.42 -0.36 0.97
N TYR A 298 -14.06 -0.31 -0.21
CA TYR A 298 -13.82 0.72 -1.22
C TYR A 298 -14.79 1.89 -1.03
N ALA A 299 -14.24 3.10 -0.91
CA ALA A 299 -14.96 4.37 -0.81
C ALA A 299 -15.04 5.04 -2.20
N MET A 300 -14.90 6.36 -2.31
CA MET A 300 -14.88 7.03 -3.62
C MET A 300 -13.44 7.26 -4.06
N GLY A 301 -12.86 6.31 -4.80
CA GLY A 301 -11.47 6.40 -5.28
C GLY A 301 -10.40 6.10 -4.24
N LEU A 302 -10.78 5.57 -3.08
CA LEU A 302 -9.90 5.22 -1.98
C LEU A 302 -10.33 3.88 -1.38
N MET A 303 -9.36 3.06 -0.99
CA MET A 303 -9.56 1.95 -0.07
C MET A 303 -9.55 2.49 1.36
N VAL A 304 -10.38 1.90 2.21
CA VAL A 304 -10.46 2.20 3.63
C VAL A 304 -10.49 0.90 4.40
N SER A 305 -9.44 0.67 5.18
CA SER A 305 -9.30 -0.48 6.05
C SER A 305 -9.53 -0.06 7.49
N GLU A 306 -10.30 -0.85 8.22
CA GLU A 306 -10.55 -0.66 9.65
C GLU A 306 -10.17 -1.97 10.37
N ALA A 307 -9.16 -1.89 11.23
CA ALA A 307 -8.68 -3.02 12.04
C ALA A 307 -8.27 -2.51 13.42
N ASP A 308 -8.66 -3.20 14.50
CA ASP A 308 -8.36 -2.82 15.90
C ASP A 308 -8.65 -1.35 16.23
N SER A 309 -9.79 -0.84 15.73
CA SER A 309 -10.19 0.58 15.84
C SER A 309 -9.22 1.57 15.19
N LYS A 310 -8.27 1.11 14.36
CA LYS A 310 -7.38 1.92 13.54
C LYS A 310 -7.89 1.96 12.11
N ARG A 311 -8.07 3.17 11.60
CA ARG A 311 -8.46 3.43 10.21
C ARG A 311 -7.21 3.68 9.37
N LEU A 312 -7.22 3.19 8.14
CA LEU A 312 -6.20 3.50 7.14
C LEU A 312 -6.91 3.84 5.84
N VAL A 313 -6.59 4.99 5.25
CA VAL A 313 -7.07 5.39 3.93
C VAL A 313 -5.92 5.20 2.95
N TRP A 314 -6.10 4.44 1.88
CA TRP A 314 -4.99 4.09 1.01
C TRP A 314 -5.44 3.80 -0.41
N HIS A 315 -4.50 3.76 -1.33
CA HIS A 315 -4.70 3.20 -2.66
C HIS A 315 -3.34 2.78 -3.21
N ASN A 316 -3.32 1.75 -4.06
CA ASN A 316 -2.12 1.32 -4.76
C ASN A 316 -2.27 1.50 -6.28
N GLY A 317 -1.18 1.30 -7.00
CA GLY A 317 -1.15 1.43 -8.45
C GLY A 317 -0.24 0.40 -9.09
N ALA A 318 -0.64 -0.06 -10.26
CA ALA A 318 0.19 -0.84 -11.15
C ALA A 318 -0.05 -0.33 -12.57
N ILE A 319 1.04 -0.16 -13.31
CA ILE A 319 1.08 0.06 -14.75
C ILE A 319 2.44 -0.44 -15.23
N GLU A 320 2.61 -0.73 -16.51
CA GLU A 320 3.80 -1.38 -17.04
C GLU A 320 5.11 -0.74 -16.56
N GLY A 321 5.83 -1.47 -15.70
CA GLY A 321 7.12 -1.09 -15.12
C GLY A 321 7.05 -0.31 -13.82
N PHE A 322 5.86 -0.06 -13.28
CA PHE A 322 5.65 0.80 -12.12
C PHE A 322 4.60 0.20 -11.17
N ASN A 323 4.95 0.12 -9.89
CA ASN A 323 4.06 -0.26 -8.81
C ASN A 323 4.13 0.81 -7.71
N THR A 324 2.99 1.22 -7.18
CA THR A 324 2.92 2.31 -6.20
C THR A 324 1.99 1.96 -5.04
N TYR A 325 2.29 2.49 -3.87
CA TYR A 325 1.45 2.40 -2.68
C TYR A 325 1.45 3.74 -1.97
N MET A 326 0.27 4.19 -1.54
CA MET A 326 0.14 5.36 -0.68
C MET A 326 -0.92 5.12 0.36
N ALA A 327 -0.61 5.48 1.60
CA ALA A 327 -1.53 5.37 2.72
C ALA A 327 -1.43 6.57 3.66
N TYR A 328 -2.57 6.91 4.24
CA TYR A 328 -2.75 7.91 5.26
C TYR A 328 -3.45 7.32 6.48
N ASP A 329 -2.81 7.45 7.63
CA ASP A 329 -3.41 7.18 8.93
C ASP A 329 -3.94 8.49 9.53
N PRO A 330 -5.27 8.70 9.60
CA PRO A 330 -5.83 9.90 10.20
C PRO A 330 -5.65 9.99 11.72
N GLY A 331 -5.37 8.87 12.41
CA GLY A 331 -5.22 8.81 13.87
C GLY A 331 -3.97 9.53 14.38
N ASP A 332 -2.86 9.39 13.66
CA ASP A 332 -1.58 10.05 13.98
C ASP A 332 -1.04 10.93 12.84
N ARG A 333 -1.86 11.15 11.80
CA ARG A 333 -1.53 11.96 10.61
C ARG A 333 -0.24 11.50 9.93
N THR A 334 -0.10 10.18 9.80
CA THR A 334 1.04 9.55 9.11
C THR A 334 0.72 9.32 7.65
N ALA A 335 1.61 9.77 6.77
CA ALA A 335 1.61 9.44 5.35
C ALA A 335 2.77 8.48 5.05
N VAL A 336 2.48 7.42 4.29
CA VAL A 336 3.45 6.47 3.75
C VAL A 336 3.30 6.45 2.24
N ILE A 337 4.37 6.72 1.51
CA ILE A 337 4.41 6.80 0.05
C ILE A 337 5.56 5.92 -0.44
N VAL A 338 5.25 4.96 -1.30
CA VAL A 338 6.22 4.04 -1.91
C VAL A 338 5.98 4.03 -3.42
N LEU A 339 6.94 4.53 -4.19
CA LEU A 339 6.88 4.57 -5.66
C LEU A 339 7.98 3.68 -6.21
N GLY A 340 7.61 2.61 -6.93
CA GLY A 340 8.54 1.67 -7.52
C GLY A 340 8.57 1.75 -9.05
N ASN A 341 9.75 1.58 -9.65
CA ASN A 341 9.95 1.45 -11.09
C ASN A 341 10.39 0.02 -11.50
N LEU A 342 9.93 -0.98 -10.74
CA LEU A 342 10.11 -2.40 -11.03
C LEU A 342 8.80 -3.13 -10.78
N ASN A 343 8.32 -3.89 -11.77
CA ASN A 343 7.10 -4.67 -11.65
C ASN A 343 7.18 -5.68 -10.49
N GLY A 344 6.22 -5.63 -9.57
CA GLY A 344 6.14 -6.58 -8.47
C GLY A 344 5.29 -6.07 -7.29
N GLU A 345 5.20 -6.89 -6.25
CA GLU A 345 4.39 -6.61 -5.06
C GLU A 345 5.14 -5.79 -3.99
N ALA A 346 6.41 -5.47 -4.22
CA ALA A 346 7.25 -4.84 -3.20
C ALA A 346 6.69 -3.52 -2.66
N PRO A 347 6.14 -2.60 -3.48
CA PRO A 347 5.55 -1.36 -2.96
C PRO A 347 4.41 -1.58 -1.98
N ASP A 348 3.50 -2.53 -2.24
CA ASP A 348 2.40 -2.86 -1.33
C ASP A 348 2.92 -3.47 -0.01
N LYS A 349 3.85 -4.43 -0.09
CA LYS A 349 4.45 -5.07 1.09
C LYS A 349 5.23 -4.08 1.96
N LEU A 350 6.07 -3.26 1.33
CA LEU A 350 6.83 -2.21 1.99
C LEU A 350 5.90 -1.16 2.59
N GLY A 351 4.87 -0.72 1.86
CA GLY A 351 3.87 0.21 2.35
C GLY A 351 3.20 -0.26 3.63
N ALA A 352 2.70 -1.50 3.64
CA ALA A 352 2.09 -2.11 4.83
C ALA A 352 3.08 -2.27 6.00
N ALA A 353 4.33 -2.68 5.72
CA ALA A 353 5.39 -2.78 6.72
C ALA A 353 5.74 -1.41 7.34
N LEU A 354 5.84 -0.37 6.52
CA LEU A 354 6.14 1.00 6.97
C LEU A 354 4.99 1.61 7.77
N VAL A 355 3.73 1.36 7.39
CA VAL A 355 2.57 1.72 8.21
C VAL A 355 2.63 1.02 9.58
N THR A 356 3.00 -0.27 9.60
CA THR A 356 3.16 -1.04 10.84
C THR A 356 4.23 -0.44 11.74
N LEU A 357 5.43 -0.19 11.20
CA LEU A 357 6.53 0.45 11.93
C LEU A 357 6.16 1.85 12.41
N ALA A 358 5.54 2.66 11.56
CA ALA A 358 5.10 3.99 11.95
C ALA A 358 4.16 3.90 13.16
N ARG A 359 3.18 3.00 13.15
CA ARG A 359 2.23 2.76 14.26
C ARG A 359 2.87 2.19 15.54
N GLY A 360 4.19 1.99 15.58
CA GLY A 360 4.91 1.40 16.71
C GLY A 360 4.86 -0.12 16.75
N GLY A 361 4.42 -0.77 15.67
CA GLY A 361 4.50 -2.22 15.50
C GLY A 361 5.92 -2.67 15.15
N ALA A 362 6.12 -3.98 15.15
CA ALA A 362 7.36 -4.61 14.73
C ALA A 362 7.17 -5.27 13.36
N VAL A 363 8.23 -5.26 12.55
CA VAL A 363 8.35 -6.03 11.31
C VAL A 363 9.55 -6.94 11.50
N THR A 364 9.45 -8.23 11.21
CA THR A 364 10.56 -9.19 11.31
C THR A 364 11.03 -9.55 9.90
N LEU A 365 12.30 -9.31 9.59
CA LEU A 365 12.85 -9.69 8.29
C LEU A 365 13.11 -11.19 8.23
N PRO A 366 13.04 -11.83 7.04
CA PRO A 366 13.40 -13.23 6.89
C PRO A 366 14.79 -13.57 7.45
N SER A 367 15.77 -12.67 7.29
CA SER A 367 17.13 -12.82 7.79
C SER A 367 17.27 -12.73 9.32
N GLU A 368 16.23 -12.28 10.02
CA GLU A 368 16.24 -12.10 11.49
C GLU A 368 15.53 -13.22 12.23
N ARG A 369 14.78 -14.05 11.50
CA ARG A 369 14.06 -15.19 12.07
C ARG A 369 15.05 -16.20 12.65
N ARG A 370 14.70 -16.75 13.80
CA ARG A 370 15.52 -17.75 14.50
C ARG A 370 14.78 -19.06 14.61
N ALA A 371 15.49 -20.14 14.30
CA ALA A 371 14.94 -21.47 14.45
C ALA A 371 14.83 -21.86 15.94
N VAL A 372 13.70 -22.46 16.32
CA VAL A 372 13.49 -23.13 17.59
C VAL A 372 13.41 -24.63 17.31
N ALA A 373 14.09 -25.44 18.13
CA ALA A 373 13.96 -26.89 18.05
C ALA A 373 12.68 -27.33 18.77
N LEU A 374 11.79 -28.01 18.06
CA LEU A 374 10.62 -28.67 18.63
C LEU A 374 10.86 -30.17 18.70
N SER A 375 10.27 -30.83 19.70
CA SER A 375 10.40 -32.28 19.83
C SER A 375 9.61 -33.00 18.72
N PRO A 376 10.00 -34.23 18.34
CA PRO A 376 9.27 -35.02 17.35
C PRO A 376 7.79 -35.20 17.69
N GLU A 377 7.45 -35.31 18.97
CA GLU A 377 6.07 -35.45 19.45
C GLU A 377 5.24 -34.19 19.17
N VAL A 378 5.83 -33.01 19.36
CA VAL A 378 5.20 -31.73 19.04
C VAL A 378 5.02 -31.59 17.52
N LEU A 379 6.05 -31.89 16.74
CA LEU A 379 5.97 -31.81 15.28
C LEU A 379 4.89 -32.73 14.70
N LYS A 380 4.76 -33.93 15.27
CA LYS A 380 3.74 -34.90 14.86
C LYS A 380 2.30 -34.40 15.08
N ALA A 381 2.08 -33.52 16.05
CA ALA A 381 0.75 -32.97 16.31
C ALA A 381 0.19 -32.15 15.14
N TYR A 382 1.08 -31.59 14.30
CA TYR A 382 0.73 -30.75 13.14
C TYR A 382 0.43 -31.54 11.87
N GLU A 383 0.75 -32.84 11.80
CA GLU A 383 0.55 -33.64 10.58
C GLU A 383 -0.92 -33.65 10.15
N GLY A 384 -1.20 -33.42 8.87
CA GLY A 384 -2.57 -33.41 8.38
C GLY A 384 -2.74 -32.70 7.06
N VAL A 385 -3.99 -32.65 6.60
CA VAL A 385 -4.38 -31.93 5.39
C VAL A 385 -5.21 -30.72 5.78
N TYR A 386 -4.81 -29.56 5.29
CA TYR A 386 -5.42 -28.27 5.61
C TYR A 386 -5.93 -27.64 4.32
N ASN A 387 -7.26 -27.54 4.19
CA ASN A 387 -7.88 -27.05 2.96
C ASN A 387 -7.94 -25.53 2.94
N LEU A 388 -7.21 -24.92 2.00
CA LEU A 388 -7.25 -23.48 1.73
C LEU A 388 -8.34 -23.13 0.72
N ALA A 389 -8.64 -24.03 -0.22
CA ALA A 389 -9.74 -23.92 -1.19
C ALA A 389 -10.21 -25.34 -1.60
N PRO A 390 -11.37 -25.49 -2.30
CA PRO A 390 -11.92 -26.81 -2.65
C PRO A 390 -10.96 -27.74 -3.40
N THR A 391 -10.04 -27.19 -4.19
CA THR A 391 -9.05 -27.95 -4.97
C THR A 391 -7.61 -27.61 -4.58
N PHE A 392 -7.39 -26.96 -3.43
CA PHE A 392 -6.08 -26.53 -2.99
C PHE A 392 -5.92 -26.72 -1.48
N ALA A 393 -4.98 -27.56 -1.10
CA ALA A 393 -4.67 -27.89 0.29
C ALA A 393 -3.17 -27.86 0.56
N LEU A 394 -2.82 -27.68 1.83
CA LEU A 394 -1.50 -27.95 2.36
C LEU A 394 -1.50 -29.31 3.06
N THR A 395 -0.64 -30.21 2.62
CA THR A 395 -0.31 -31.43 3.35
C THR A 395 0.90 -31.16 4.22
N ILE A 396 0.72 -31.32 5.53
CA ILE A 396 1.78 -31.21 6.53
C ILE A 396 2.18 -32.63 6.95
N SER A 397 3.47 -32.95 6.88
CA SER A 397 4.00 -34.26 7.25
C SER A 397 5.35 -34.14 7.95
N VAL A 398 5.71 -35.12 8.78
CA VAL A 398 7.05 -35.21 9.36
C VAL A 398 7.88 -36.18 8.54
N VAL A 399 8.98 -35.70 7.95
CA VAL A 399 9.94 -36.50 7.18
C VAL A 399 11.32 -36.29 7.79
N ASP A 400 11.99 -37.37 8.20
CA ASP A 400 13.32 -37.34 8.83
C ASP A 400 13.41 -36.38 10.03
N GLY A 401 12.35 -36.31 10.83
CA GLY A 401 12.27 -35.44 12.01
C GLY A 401 12.06 -33.95 11.70
N LYS A 402 11.79 -33.60 10.44
CA LYS A 402 11.49 -32.24 9.99
C LYS A 402 10.04 -32.13 9.56
N LEU A 403 9.42 -31.00 9.87
CA LEU A 403 8.07 -30.71 9.41
C LEU A 403 8.13 -30.21 7.96
N MET A 404 7.34 -30.81 7.09
CA MET A 404 7.29 -30.50 5.67
C MET A 404 5.90 -29.99 5.32
N ALA A 405 5.82 -28.96 4.49
CA ALA A 405 4.58 -28.48 3.89
C ALA A 405 4.60 -28.73 2.39
N GLN A 406 3.55 -29.35 1.87
CA GLN A 406 3.34 -29.56 0.44
C GLN A 406 2.02 -28.95 0.00
N ALA A 407 2.09 -27.96 -0.89
CA ALA A 407 0.90 -27.45 -1.57
C ALA A 407 0.48 -28.39 -2.72
N THR A 408 -0.82 -28.46 -3.00
CA THR A 408 -1.36 -29.31 -4.08
C THR A 408 -0.65 -29.03 -5.41
N GLY A 409 -0.03 -30.06 -5.99
CA GLY A 409 0.68 -29.97 -7.27
C GLY A 409 2.08 -29.35 -7.21
N GLN A 410 2.62 -29.08 -6.00
CA GLN A 410 3.93 -28.47 -5.79
C GLN A 410 4.89 -29.41 -5.04
N PRO A 411 6.22 -29.15 -5.10
CA PRO A 411 7.18 -29.80 -4.23
C PRO A 411 6.90 -29.52 -2.74
N ALA A 412 7.39 -30.41 -1.87
CA ALA A 412 7.37 -30.19 -0.43
C ALA A 412 8.55 -29.30 0.00
N PHE A 413 8.31 -28.41 0.95
CA PHE A 413 9.32 -27.53 1.54
C PHE A 413 9.38 -27.71 3.06
N GLU A 414 10.56 -27.57 3.64
CA GLU A 414 10.75 -27.64 5.08
C GLU A 414 10.14 -26.41 5.78
N LEU A 415 9.38 -26.67 6.85
CA LEU A 415 8.88 -25.68 7.79
C LEU A 415 9.86 -25.58 8.96
N THR A 416 10.48 -24.41 9.11
CA THR A 416 11.33 -24.12 10.26
C THR A 416 10.50 -23.46 11.35
N ALA A 417 10.50 -24.03 12.56
CA ALA A 417 9.79 -23.45 13.69
C ALA A 417 10.48 -22.16 14.17
N GLU A 418 9.71 -21.11 14.39
CA GLU A 418 10.11 -19.86 15.06
C GLU A 418 9.55 -19.80 16.49
N ALA A 419 8.41 -20.44 16.72
CA ALA A 419 7.84 -20.71 18.04
C ALA A 419 7.08 -22.06 17.97
N GLU A 420 6.42 -22.49 19.05
CA GLU A 420 5.71 -23.77 19.08
C GLU A 420 4.72 -23.92 17.92
N ASP A 421 3.84 -22.93 17.71
CA ASP A 421 2.80 -22.97 16.67
C ASP A 421 3.10 -22.06 15.46
N ALA A 422 4.29 -21.44 15.39
CA ALA A 422 4.65 -20.49 14.34
C ALA A 422 5.86 -20.99 13.55
N PHE A 423 5.69 -21.08 12.23
CA PHE A 423 6.67 -21.63 11.30
C PHE A 423 6.90 -20.69 10.12
N TYR A 424 8.09 -20.75 9.54
CA TYR A 424 8.43 -20.05 8.31
C TYR A 424 9.11 -20.98 7.31
N LEU A 425 9.01 -20.62 6.03
CA LEU A 425 9.73 -21.28 4.95
C LEU A 425 10.96 -20.44 4.58
N THR A 426 12.08 -21.09 4.33
CA THR A 426 13.31 -20.43 3.84
C THR A 426 13.33 -20.35 2.31
N ALA A 427 12.70 -21.32 1.64
CA ALA A 427 12.65 -21.39 0.18
C ALA A 427 11.70 -20.35 -0.44
N VAL A 428 10.70 -19.90 0.30
CA VAL A 428 9.72 -18.90 -0.11
C VAL A 428 9.38 -18.00 1.08
N ASP A 429 9.14 -16.71 0.84
CA ASP A 429 8.68 -15.79 1.88
C ASP A 429 7.21 -16.06 2.24
N ALA A 430 7.01 -17.07 3.08
CA ALA A 430 5.73 -17.49 3.60
C ALA A 430 5.87 -17.99 5.04
N GLN A 431 4.79 -17.85 5.81
CA GLN A 431 4.71 -18.30 7.20
C GLN A 431 3.44 -19.10 7.42
N ILE A 432 3.48 -20.00 8.40
CA ILE A 432 2.32 -20.79 8.83
C ILE A 432 2.17 -20.63 10.32
N THR A 433 0.98 -20.21 10.75
CA THR A 433 0.59 -20.22 12.18
C THR A 433 -0.46 -21.29 12.38
N PHE A 434 -0.17 -22.32 13.18
CA PHE A 434 -1.16 -23.33 13.54
C PHE A 434 -2.14 -22.79 14.58
N THR A 435 -3.42 -23.16 14.44
CA THR A 435 -4.47 -22.80 15.38
C THR A 435 -4.90 -24.02 16.18
N ARG A 436 -5.14 -23.82 17.48
CA ARG A 436 -5.56 -24.88 18.42
C ARG A 436 -6.94 -24.62 18.96
N ASN A 437 -7.68 -25.69 19.21
CA ASN A 437 -8.97 -25.63 19.88
C ASN A 437 -8.82 -25.44 21.40
N ALA A 438 -9.95 -25.29 22.11
CA ALA A 438 -9.97 -25.12 23.57
C ALA A 438 -9.36 -26.29 24.38
N ALA A 439 -9.22 -27.47 23.78
CA ALA A 439 -8.56 -28.63 24.39
C ALA A 439 -7.06 -28.71 24.08
N GLY A 440 -6.50 -27.71 23.36
CA GLY A 440 -5.09 -27.63 22.99
C GLY A 440 -4.70 -28.46 21.76
N ALA A 441 -5.66 -29.08 21.06
CA ALA A 441 -5.40 -29.84 19.85
C ALA A 441 -5.39 -28.93 18.61
N VAL A 442 -4.44 -29.17 17.70
CA VAL A 442 -4.33 -28.44 16.42
C VAL A 442 -5.57 -28.70 15.57
N GLU A 443 -6.33 -27.64 15.27
CA GLU A 443 -7.59 -27.67 14.52
C GLU A 443 -7.51 -27.01 13.14
N GLY A 444 -6.43 -26.27 12.88
CA GLY A 444 -6.25 -25.54 11.63
C GLY A 444 -4.89 -24.86 11.54
N LEU A 445 -4.74 -24.06 10.50
CA LEU A 445 -3.60 -23.18 10.31
C LEU A 445 -4.04 -21.91 9.58
N VAL A 446 -3.16 -20.91 9.58
CA VAL A 446 -3.23 -19.73 8.72
C VAL A 446 -1.95 -19.69 7.91
N LEU A 447 -2.07 -19.69 6.57
CA LEU A 447 -0.95 -19.42 5.68
C LEU A 447 -0.85 -17.91 5.46
N HIS A 448 0.29 -17.35 5.85
CA HIS A 448 0.65 -15.95 5.62
C HIS A 448 1.58 -15.90 4.41
N GLN A 449 1.09 -15.38 3.27
CA GLN A 449 1.89 -15.28 2.06
C GLN A 449 1.41 -14.14 1.18
N GLY A 450 2.34 -13.36 0.62
CA GLY A 450 2.00 -12.25 -0.28
C GLY A 450 1.13 -11.17 0.38
N GLY A 451 1.29 -10.95 1.69
CA GLY A 451 0.47 -10.02 2.47
C GLY A 451 -0.98 -10.49 2.70
N ARG A 452 -1.30 -11.76 2.44
CA ARG A 452 -2.62 -12.36 2.68
C ARG A 452 -2.54 -13.39 3.79
N ASP A 453 -3.60 -13.40 4.61
CA ASP A 453 -3.86 -14.45 5.60
C ASP A 453 -4.92 -15.39 5.06
N MET A 454 -4.56 -16.66 4.91
CA MET A 454 -5.44 -17.69 4.35
C MET A 454 -5.68 -18.77 5.41
N PRO A 455 -6.77 -18.67 6.18
CA PRO A 455 -7.10 -19.66 7.18
C PRO A 455 -7.55 -20.98 6.53
N ALA A 456 -7.12 -22.10 7.08
CA ALA A 456 -7.47 -23.44 6.66
C ALA A 456 -7.81 -24.30 7.87
N LYS A 457 -8.91 -25.06 7.79
CA LYS A 457 -9.25 -26.06 8.80
C LYS A 457 -8.54 -27.38 8.50
N ARG A 458 -8.12 -28.06 9.55
CA ARG A 458 -7.61 -29.43 9.49
C ARG A 458 -8.77 -30.37 9.14
N GLN A 459 -8.50 -31.33 8.25
CA GLN A 459 -9.42 -32.42 7.93
C GLN A 459 -9.50 -33.47 9.04
#